data_AF-A0A4Z9NI96-F1
#
_entry.id   AF-A0A4Z9NI96-F1
#
_cell.length_a   1.000
_cell.length_b   1.000
_cell.length_c   1.000
_cell.angle_alpha   90.00
_cell.angle_beta   90.00
_cell.angle_gamma   90.00
#
_symmetry.space_group_name_H-M   'P 1'
#
loop_
_entity.id
_entity.type
_entity.pdbx_description
1 polymer ?
#
loop_
_entity_poly.entity_id
_entity_poly.type
_entity_poly.pdbx_seq_one_letter_code
_entity_poly.pdbx_strand_id
1 'polypeptide(L)'
;MITENNINIELEKLFDNILRKSSIRPPIEVGKNNDLISDFHSKCEKFKDCLKEYLTNNDKILAHRVRSRLKVIQSLQDGIINCLECFLTGDIKSAYDCFELMLKPQFISRHIKNICIPLTEMCNSQRPLFRVRKSDRPLSTRKDIFHIPFNQRHLVRAQRYSVAGLPCLYLGTSLYICWREMDKPDFDKLYISSFITDKEDDKSLLLNLSADFLYKTRLFLKRKNAPKPIEKYSTSTMLSYLALWPLILACNYLKKHNDASFIQEYIIPNLLMQWISRDINNNNIIGIAYRSTKLPANTDSRKGINVVLPPKARYEDIKGYDFCPVLSDKFKFTPPVSWQVLKTLEYVPLRQSFSDRENLSEELRRKKSWEIMGNIDDEILSIYKLSDFYKLEVCMDEILVYDEIFGG
;
A
#
# COMPACT_ATOMS: atom_id res chain seq x y z
N MET A 1 -32.22 15.19 14.29
CA MET A 1 -31.61 14.04 13.56
C MET A 1 -30.10 14.10 13.73
N ILE A 2 -29.42 12.96 13.88
CA ILE A 2 -27.94 12.90 13.79
C ILE A 2 -27.59 12.79 12.31
N THR A 3 -26.82 13.75 11.77
CA THR A 3 -26.35 13.70 10.38
C THR A 3 -25.22 12.67 10.24
N GLU A 4 -25.10 12.04 9.07
CA GLU A 4 -24.00 11.09 8.80
C GLU A 4 -22.61 11.73 9.00
N ASN A 5 -22.51 13.04 8.73
CA ASN A 5 -21.30 13.82 8.98
C ASN A 5 -20.84 13.76 10.45
N ASN A 6 -21.77 13.75 11.41
CA ASN A 6 -21.45 13.62 12.83
C ASN A 6 -20.97 12.20 13.18
N ILE A 7 -21.51 11.17 12.53
CA ILE A 7 -21.10 9.77 12.72
C ILE A 7 -19.68 9.56 12.19
N ASN A 8 -19.32 10.12 11.03
CA ASN A 8 -17.94 10.14 10.54
C ASN A 8 -17.00 10.85 11.53
N ILE A 9 -17.37 12.02 12.05
CA ILE A 9 -16.54 12.76 13.01
C ILE A 9 -16.28 11.96 14.29
N GLU A 10 -17.26 11.19 14.79
CA GLU A 10 -17.09 10.26 15.92
C GLU A 10 -16.24 9.03 15.55
N LEU A 11 -16.40 8.45 14.34
CA LEU A 11 -15.55 7.36 13.84
C LEU A 11 -14.08 7.77 13.72
N GLU A 12 -13.80 8.92 13.13
CA GLU A 12 -12.44 9.47 13.03
C GLU A 12 -11.82 9.70 14.43
N LYS A 13 -12.61 10.08 15.44
CA LYS A 13 -12.15 10.16 16.85
C LYS A 13 -11.84 8.78 17.45
N LEU A 14 -12.57 7.74 17.06
CA LEU A 14 -12.30 6.36 17.48
C LEU A 14 -10.99 5.85 16.84
N PHE A 15 -10.77 6.10 15.54
CA PHE A 15 -9.48 5.84 14.90
C PHE A 15 -8.34 6.63 15.55
N ASP A 16 -8.53 7.92 15.87
CA ASP A 16 -7.54 8.71 16.65
C ASP A 16 -7.17 8.04 17.99
N ASN A 17 -8.12 7.39 18.68
CA ASN A 17 -7.85 6.68 19.94
C ASN A 17 -7.06 5.38 19.70
N ILE A 18 -7.48 4.58 18.72
CA ILE A 18 -6.78 3.34 18.32
C ILE A 18 -5.32 3.64 17.96
N LEU A 19 -5.07 4.68 17.14
CA LEU A 19 -3.73 5.03 16.67
C LEU A 19 -2.83 5.63 17.76
N ARG A 20 -3.37 6.17 18.86
CA ARG A 20 -2.55 6.61 20.01
C ARG A 20 -1.90 5.43 20.74
N LYS A 21 -2.51 4.24 20.68
CA LYS A 21 -2.03 3.04 21.38
C LYS A 21 -0.99 2.33 20.50
N SER A 22 0.26 2.79 20.60
CA SER A 22 1.41 2.36 19.78
C SER A 22 1.49 0.85 19.50
N SER A 23 1.24 0.01 20.50
CA SER A 23 1.27 -1.46 20.36
C SER A 23 0.31 -2.05 19.31
N ILE A 24 -0.72 -1.32 18.89
CA ILE A 24 -1.70 -1.73 17.87
C ILE A 24 -1.75 -0.77 16.66
N ARG A 25 -0.86 0.22 16.57
CA ARG A 25 -0.76 1.15 15.42
C ARG A 25 0.18 0.58 14.35
N PRO A 26 -0.28 0.36 13.11
CA PRO A 26 0.59 0.03 11.97
C PRO A 26 1.65 1.09 11.63
N PRO A 27 2.86 0.71 11.15
CA PRO A 27 3.39 -0.65 11.10
C PRO A 27 3.84 -1.15 12.50
N ILE A 28 3.87 -2.47 12.69
CA ILE A 28 4.12 -3.10 14.00
C ILE A 28 5.30 -4.09 13.99
N GLU A 29 6.00 -4.22 15.12
CA GLU A 29 7.05 -5.21 15.36
C GLU A 29 6.52 -6.36 16.23
N VAL A 30 7.02 -7.59 16.06
CA VAL A 30 6.76 -8.69 17.00
C VAL A 30 7.44 -8.38 18.34
N GLY A 31 6.71 -8.48 19.45
CA GLY A 31 7.26 -8.22 20.78
C GLY A 31 8.47 -9.11 21.09
N LYS A 32 9.50 -8.57 21.77
CA LYS A 32 10.81 -9.23 21.95
C LYS A 32 10.75 -10.66 22.49
N ASN A 33 9.77 -10.96 23.34
CA ASN A 33 9.59 -12.24 24.03
C ASN A 33 8.40 -13.05 23.50
N ASN A 34 7.78 -12.62 22.40
CA ASN A 34 6.61 -13.27 21.80
C ASN A 34 7.01 -13.99 20.50
N ASP A 35 6.31 -15.06 20.16
CA ASP A 35 6.19 -15.54 18.77
C ASP A 35 5.16 -14.69 17.99
N LEU A 36 5.05 -14.94 16.68
CA LEU A 36 4.15 -14.17 15.80
C LEU A 36 2.66 -14.35 16.14
N ILE A 37 2.23 -15.54 16.57
CA ILE A 37 0.83 -15.89 16.83
C ILE A 37 0.37 -15.28 18.16
N SER A 38 1.13 -15.48 19.24
CA SER A 38 0.78 -14.92 20.56
C SER A 38 0.84 -13.39 20.56
N ASP A 39 1.77 -12.79 19.83
CA ASP A 39 1.85 -11.35 19.62
C ASP A 39 0.65 -10.80 18.84
N PHE A 40 0.26 -11.46 17.74
CA PHE A 40 -0.90 -11.10 16.94
C PHE A 40 -2.20 -11.21 17.75
N HIS A 41 -2.38 -12.31 18.47
CA HIS A 41 -3.51 -12.50 19.38
C HIS A 41 -3.57 -11.39 20.44
N SER A 42 -2.45 -11.11 21.13
CA SER A 42 -2.37 -10.04 22.15
C SER A 42 -2.75 -8.66 21.60
N LYS A 43 -2.37 -8.36 20.36
CA LYS A 43 -2.72 -7.09 19.68
C LYS A 43 -4.18 -7.05 19.24
N CYS A 44 -4.76 -8.18 18.84
CA CYS A 44 -6.19 -8.26 18.53
C CYS A 44 -7.06 -8.11 19.80
N GLU A 45 -6.67 -8.68 20.94
CA GLU A 45 -7.34 -8.41 22.22
C GLU A 45 -7.28 -6.93 22.58
N LYS A 46 -6.08 -6.32 22.58
CA LYS A 46 -5.89 -4.87 22.83
C LYS A 46 -6.76 -4.01 21.92
N PHE A 47 -6.89 -4.36 20.64
CA PHE A 47 -7.79 -3.66 19.71
C PHE A 47 -9.27 -3.84 20.09
N LYS A 48 -9.73 -5.07 20.38
CA LYS A 48 -11.10 -5.32 20.84
C LYS A 48 -11.39 -4.58 22.15
N ASP A 49 -10.44 -4.48 23.07
CA ASP A 49 -10.58 -3.74 24.33
C ASP A 49 -10.78 -2.24 24.11
N CYS A 50 -10.11 -1.63 23.12
CA CYS A 50 -10.37 -0.24 22.73
C CYS A 50 -11.81 -0.03 22.22
N LEU A 51 -12.36 -1.04 21.54
CA LEU A 51 -13.76 -1.01 21.11
C LEU A 51 -14.70 -1.24 22.30
N LYS A 52 -14.41 -2.16 23.23
CA LYS A 52 -15.17 -2.34 24.48
C LYS A 52 -15.20 -1.04 25.30
N GLU A 53 -14.04 -0.41 25.50
CA GLU A 53 -13.86 0.90 26.16
C GLU A 53 -14.73 1.99 25.51
N TYR A 54 -14.73 2.08 24.17
CA TYR A 54 -15.62 3.01 23.46
C TYR A 54 -17.11 2.69 23.67
N LEU A 55 -17.49 1.41 23.66
CA LEU A 55 -18.87 0.94 23.80
C LEU A 55 -19.45 1.08 25.21
N THR A 56 -18.64 1.06 26.26
CA THR A 56 -19.08 1.36 27.64
C THR A 56 -19.35 2.85 27.80
N ASN A 57 -18.58 3.71 27.13
CA ASN A 57 -18.68 5.17 27.23
C ASN A 57 -19.67 5.81 26.22
N ASN A 58 -20.30 5.04 25.34
CA ASN A 58 -21.22 5.55 24.31
C ASN A 58 -22.35 4.54 24.02
N ASP A 59 -23.61 4.96 24.12
CA ASP A 59 -24.77 4.14 23.71
C ASP A 59 -25.55 4.75 22.52
N LYS A 60 -24.80 5.37 21.59
CA LYS A 60 -25.34 5.98 20.36
C LYS A 60 -25.49 4.95 19.22
N ILE A 61 -26.14 5.36 18.14
CA ILE A 61 -26.24 4.62 16.86
C ILE A 61 -24.86 4.08 16.40
N LEU A 62 -23.79 4.87 16.57
CA LEU A 62 -22.44 4.43 16.21
C LEU A 62 -21.93 3.29 17.12
N ALA A 63 -22.23 3.32 18.42
CA ALA A 63 -21.88 2.24 19.33
C ALA A 63 -22.55 0.91 18.93
N HIS A 64 -23.85 0.92 18.60
CA HIS A 64 -24.51 -0.27 18.06
C HIS A 64 -23.82 -0.79 16.78
N ARG A 65 -23.46 0.12 15.85
CA ARG A 65 -22.73 -0.23 14.62
C ARG A 65 -21.34 -0.81 14.90
N VAL A 66 -20.58 -0.28 15.86
CA VAL A 66 -19.26 -0.80 16.29
C VAL A 66 -19.41 -2.16 17.01
N ARG A 67 -20.39 -2.31 17.91
CA ARG A 67 -20.69 -3.57 18.63
C ARG A 67 -20.93 -4.72 17.65
N SER A 68 -21.61 -4.46 16.54
CA SER A 68 -21.84 -5.44 15.45
C SER A 68 -20.57 -5.92 14.73
N ARG A 69 -19.42 -5.24 14.88
CA ARG A 69 -18.14 -5.64 14.26
C ARG A 69 -17.30 -6.56 15.13
N LEU A 70 -17.53 -6.62 16.44
CA LEU A 70 -16.75 -7.48 17.34
C LEU A 70 -16.78 -8.96 16.91
N LYS A 71 -17.92 -9.47 16.43
CA LYS A 71 -18.02 -10.84 15.89
C LYS A 71 -17.19 -11.03 14.61
N VAL A 72 -17.11 -10.02 13.74
CA VAL A 72 -16.29 -10.06 12.51
C VAL A 72 -14.80 -10.08 12.86
N ILE A 73 -14.42 -9.22 13.81
CA ILE A 73 -13.04 -9.10 14.31
C ILE A 73 -12.59 -10.42 14.96
N GLN A 74 -13.45 -11.05 15.77
CA GLN A 74 -13.18 -12.36 16.36
C GLN A 74 -12.97 -13.43 15.28
N SER A 75 -13.91 -13.61 14.35
CA SER A 75 -13.78 -14.64 13.29
C SER A 75 -12.56 -14.44 12.38
N LEU A 76 -12.09 -13.20 12.18
CA LEU A 76 -10.86 -12.92 11.45
C LEU A 76 -9.60 -13.16 12.29
N GLN A 77 -9.63 -12.87 13.60
CA GLN A 77 -8.54 -13.19 14.52
C GLN A 77 -8.34 -14.72 14.59
N ASP A 78 -9.42 -15.48 14.83
CA ASP A 78 -9.38 -16.94 14.94
C ASP A 78 -8.92 -17.58 13.63
N GLY A 79 -9.44 -17.10 12.50
CA GLY A 79 -9.05 -17.57 11.17
C GLY A 79 -7.58 -17.28 10.84
N ILE A 80 -7.07 -16.08 11.16
CA ILE A 80 -5.66 -15.74 10.92
C ILE A 80 -4.72 -16.55 11.81
N ILE A 81 -5.08 -16.81 13.07
CA ILE A 81 -4.31 -17.67 13.98
C ILE A 81 -4.16 -19.07 13.37
N ASN A 82 -5.27 -19.70 12.98
CA ASN A 82 -5.25 -21.02 12.34
C ASN A 82 -4.43 -21.03 11.02
N CYS A 83 -4.51 -19.96 10.20
CA CYS A 83 -3.67 -19.83 9.00
C CYS A 83 -2.17 -19.78 9.33
N LEU A 84 -1.77 -19.09 10.40
CA LEU A 84 -0.39 -19.04 10.87
C LEU A 84 0.07 -20.39 11.45
N GLU A 85 -0.78 -21.05 12.22
CA GLU A 85 -0.52 -22.37 12.83
C GLU A 85 -0.30 -23.45 11.76
N CYS A 86 -1.20 -23.58 10.78
CA CYS A 86 -1.00 -24.48 9.65
C CYS A 86 0.28 -24.15 8.86
N PHE A 87 0.56 -22.88 8.58
CA PHE A 87 1.73 -22.52 7.78
C PHE A 87 3.04 -22.81 8.52
N LEU A 88 3.13 -22.46 9.81
CA LEU A 88 4.34 -22.64 10.63
C LEU A 88 4.58 -24.10 11.03
N THR A 89 3.55 -24.95 11.00
CA THR A 89 3.69 -26.43 11.10
C THR A 89 4.00 -27.10 9.75
N GLY A 90 4.01 -26.35 8.65
CA GLY A 90 4.40 -26.82 7.31
C GLY A 90 3.24 -27.17 6.39
N ASP A 91 1.99 -27.20 6.87
CA ASP A 91 0.81 -27.41 6.03
C ASP A 91 0.35 -26.10 5.36
N ILE A 92 1.14 -25.70 4.36
CA ILE A 92 0.88 -24.53 3.50
C ILE A 92 -0.47 -24.66 2.77
N LYS A 93 -0.93 -25.89 2.48
CA LYS A 93 -2.22 -26.14 1.81
C LYS A 93 -3.38 -25.79 2.76
N SER A 94 -3.41 -26.37 3.96
CA SER A 94 -4.46 -26.07 4.94
C SER A 94 -4.41 -24.61 5.39
N ALA A 95 -3.22 -23.99 5.45
CA ALA A 95 -3.10 -22.54 5.68
C ALA A 95 -3.82 -21.71 4.60
N TYR A 96 -3.68 -22.06 3.32
CA TYR A 96 -4.43 -21.40 2.25
C TYR A 96 -5.93 -21.71 2.33
N ASP A 97 -6.32 -22.98 2.51
CA ASP A 97 -7.73 -23.38 2.52
C ASP A 97 -8.48 -22.71 3.69
N CYS A 98 -7.85 -22.60 4.87
CA CYS A 98 -8.38 -21.85 6.00
C CYS A 98 -8.50 -20.35 5.71
N PHE A 99 -7.54 -19.76 4.97
CA PHE A 99 -7.59 -18.36 4.58
C PHE A 99 -8.76 -18.07 3.61
N GLU A 100 -8.97 -18.93 2.62
CA GLU A 100 -10.10 -18.81 1.68
C GLU A 100 -11.44 -19.01 2.40
N LEU A 101 -11.55 -20.03 3.27
CA LEU A 101 -12.74 -20.30 4.08
C LEU A 101 -13.05 -19.16 5.07
N MET A 102 -12.04 -18.49 5.62
CA MET A 102 -12.19 -17.33 6.49
C MET A 102 -12.80 -16.13 5.74
N LEU A 103 -12.40 -15.86 4.50
CA LEU A 103 -12.90 -14.71 3.73
C LEU A 103 -14.25 -14.94 3.04
N LYS A 104 -14.62 -16.21 2.81
CA LYS A 104 -15.84 -16.64 2.11
C LYS A 104 -17.18 -16.14 2.70
N PRO A 105 -17.41 -16.03 4.03
CA PRO A 105 -18.73 -15.70 4.58
C PRO A 105 -19.19 -14.28 4.22
N GLN A 106 -20.44 -14.12 3.81
CA GLN A 106 -21.00 -12.83 3.35
C GLN A 106 -20.89 -11.70 4.39
N PHE A 107 -20.81 -12.02 5.69
CA PHE A 107 -20.62 -11.02 6.74
C PHE A 107 -19.18 -10.48 6.82
N ILE A 108 -18.20 -11.17 6.23
CA ILE A 108 -16.79 -10.75 6.06
C ILE A 108 -16.55 -10.20 4.65
N SER A 109 -16.96 -10.93 3.60
CA SER A 109 -16.68 -10.57 2.20
C SER A 109 -17.26 -9.20 1.79
N ARG A 110 -18.39 -8.79 2.39
CA ARG A 110 -18.96 -7.44 2.24
C ARG A 110 -18.01 -6.34 2.72
N HIS A 111 -17.23 -6.59 3.78
CA HIS A 111 -16.29 -5.61 4.30
C HIS A 111 -15.07 -5.49 3.40
N ILE A 112 -14.61 -6.59 2.79
CA ILE A 112 -13.60 -6.59 1.73
C ILE A 112 -14.09 -5.73 0.55
N LYS A 113 -15.31 -5.98 0.03
CA LYS A 113 -15.93 -5.14 -1.03
C LYS A 113 -15.96 -3.65 -0.66
N ASN A 114 -16.38 -3.31 0.57
CA ASN A 114 -16.51 -1.92 1.05
C ASN A 114 -15.19 -1.15 1.23
N ILE A 115 -14.03 -1.82 1.16
CA ILE A 115 -12.69 -1.20 1.18
C ILE A 115 -11.93 -1.38 -0.15
N CYS A 116 -12.59 -1.89 -1.19
CA CYS A 116 -12.04 -1.90 -2.54
C CYS A 116 -12.24 -0.52 -3.20
N ILE A 117 -11.30 -0.12 -4.04
CA ILE A 117 -11.38 1.10 -4.86
C ILE A 117 -11.02 0.76 -6.31
N PRO A 118 -11.53 1.49 -7.32
CA PRO A 118 -11.05 1.38 -8.69
C PRO A 118 -9.54 1.62 -8.82
N LEU A 119 -8.89 0.92 -9.76
CA LEU A 119 -7.50 1.22 -10.15
C LEU A 119 -7.36 2.68 -10.59
N THR A 120 -8.37 3.21 -11.29
CA THR A 120 -8.49 4.60 -11.77
C THR A 120 -8.38 5.65 -10.66
N GLU A 121 -8.66 5.33 -9.39
CA GLU A 121 -8.43 6.27 -8.27
C GLU A 121 -6.94 6.42 -7.91
N MET A 122 -6.15 5.35 -8.03
CA MET A 122 -4.74 5.30 -7.64
C MET A 122 -3.79 5.57 -8.81
N CYS A 123 -4.16 5.14 -10.02
CA CYS A 123 -3.39 5.26 -11.24
C CYS A 123 -4.26 5.88 -12.33
N ASN A 124 -3.79 6.94 -13.00
CA ASN A 124 -4.39 7.52 -14.21
C ASN A 124 -3.46 8.60 -14.81
N SER A 125 -3.83 9.17 -15.96
CA SER A 125 -3.10 10.27 -16.63
C SER A 125 -2.91 11.59 -15.83
N GLN A 126 -3.42 11.70 -14.60
CA GLN A 126 -3.18 12.80 -13.66
C GLN A 126 -2.55 12.31 -12.34
N ARG A 127 -2.40 11.00 -12.18
CA ARG A 127 -1.83 10.28 -11.03
C ARG A 127 -1.03 9.08 -11.54
N PRO A 128 0.09 9.30 -12.25
CA PRO A 128 0.97 8.19 -12.61
C PRO A 128 1.47 7.46 -11.37
N LEU A 129 1.61 6.15 -11.51
CA LEU A 129 2.43 5.32 -10.62
C LEU A 129 3.81 5.15 -11.26
N PHE A 130 4.80 4.80 -10.47
CA PHE A 130 6.19 4.72 -10.89
C PHE A 130 6.77 3.34 -10.60
N ARG A 131 7.84 3.00 -11.33
CA ARG A 131 8.68 1.87 -10.99
C ARG A 131 10.15 2.24 -11.11
N VAL A 132 10.94 1.64 -10.22
CA VAL A 132 12.40 1.69 -10.24
C VAL A 132 12.93 0.26 -10.36
N ARG A 133 13.96 0.04 -11.18
CA ARG A 133 14.67 -1.25 -11.32
C ARG A 133 16.17 -1.00 -11.29
N LYS A 134 16.91 -1.77 -10.47
CA LYS A 134 18.38 -1.81 -10.52
C LYS A 134 18.80 -2.74 -11.65
N SER A 135 19.78 -2.33 -12.44
CA SER A 135 20.35 -3.14 -13.52
C SER A 135 21.81 -2.77 -13.79
N ASP A 136 22.68 -3.76 -13.85
CA ASP A 136 24.09 -3.61 -14.24
C ASP A 136 24.27 -3.51 -15.76
N ARG A 137 23.22 -3.82 -16.54
CA ARG A 137 23.16 -3.58 -18.00
C ARG A 137 22.20 -2.44 -18.32
N PRO A 138 22.39 -1.69 -19.43
CA PRO A 138 21.38 -0.76 -19.94
C PRO A 138 20.02 -1.44 -20.16
N LEU A 139 18.96 -0.74 -19.78
CA LEU A 139 17.58 -1.09 -20.11
C LEU A 139 17.06 -0.07 -21.12
N SER A 140 16.38 -0.53 -22.17
CA SER A 140 15.92 0.35 -23.25
C SER A 140 14.45 0.14 -23.64
N THR A 141 13.86 -1.03 -23.35
CA THR A 141 12.51 -1.37 -23.80
C THR A 141 11.51 -1.39 -22.65
N ARG A 142 10.22 -1.16 -22.93
CA ARG A 142 9.14 -1.30 -21.93
C ARG A 142 9.13 -2.72 -21.30
N LYS A 143 9.49 -3.74 -22.08
CA LYS A 143 9.69 -5.14 -21.62
C LYS A 143 10.73 -5.24 -20.49
N ASP A 144 11.76 -4.40 -20.47
CA ASP A 144 12.79 -4.40 -19.42
C ASP A 144 12.32 -3.81 -18.08
N ILE A 145 11.23 -3.02 -18.05
CA ILE A 145 10.75 -2.35 -16.81
C ILE A 145 9.41 -2.90 -16.29
N PHE A 146 8.74 -3.76 -17.07
CA PHE A 146 7.55 -4.51 -16.65
C PHE A 146 7.88 -5.63 -15.63
N HIS A 147 6.90 -6.46 -15.24
CA HIS A 147 7.17 -7.60 -14.34
C HIS A 147 8.19 -8.57 -14.94
N ILE A 148 8.87 -9.37 -14.12
CA ILE A 148 9.88 -10.32 -14.61
C ILE A 148 9.20 -11.32 -15.58
N PRO A 149 9.77 -11.61 -16.76
CA PRO A 149 9.18 -12.55 -17.73
C PRO A 149 8.88 -13.93 -17.13
N PHE A 150 7.83 -14.59 -17.62
CA PHE A 150 7.39 -15.90 -17.10
C PHE A 150 8.44 -17.01 -17.27
N ASN A 151 9.31 -16.93 -18.28
CA ASN A 151 10.47 -17.81 -18.48
C ASN A 151 11.66 -17.47 -17.55
N GLN A 152 11.72 -16.25 -17.03
CA GLN A 152 12.74 -15.77 -16.08
C GLN A 152 12.29 -15.86 -14.61
N ARG A 153 11.23 -16.63 -14.32
CA ARG A 153 10.65 -16.76 -12.96
C ARG A 153 11.63 -17.21 -11.87
N HIS A 154 12.75 -17.83 -12.23
CA HIS A 154 13.82 -18.19 -11.29
C HIS A 154 14.50 -16.96 -10.64
N LEU A 155 14.37 -15.76 -11.23
CA LEU A 155 14.81 -14.49 -10.65
C LEU A 155 13.82 -13.91 -9.63
N VAL A 156 12.60 -14.46 -9.53
CA VAL A 156 11.53 -13.94 -8.67
C VAL A 156 11.69 -14.47 -7.25
N ARG A 157 12.37 -13.69 -6.40
CA ARG A 157 12.41 -13.92 -4.95
C ARG A 157 11.05 -13.60 -4.32
N ALA A 158 10.74 -14.26 -3.20
CA ALA A 158 9.56 -13.93 -2.40
C ALA A 158 9.65 -12.49 -1.87
N GLN A 159 8.49 -11.87 -1.68
CA GLN A 159 8.29 -10.50 -1.20
C GLN A 159 7.14 -10.48 -0.18
N ARG A 160 6.76 -9.30 0.34
CA ARG A 160 5.58 -9.20 1.22
C ARG A 160 4.31 -9.70 0.51
N TYR A 161 4.13 -9.32 -0.75
CA TYR A 161 2.93 -9.65 -1.53
C TYR A 161 3.30 -10.37 -2.82
N SER A 162 4.21 -11.32 -2.74
CA SER A 162 4.44 -12.34 -3.77
C SER A 162 5.20 -13.55 -3.22
N VAL A 163 4.77 -14.73 -3.63
CA VAL A 163 5.53 -15.97 -3.44
C VAL A 163 6.68 -16.07 -4.44
N ALA A 164 7.71 -16.85 -4.12
CA ALA A 164 8.81 -17.09 -5.05
C ALA A 164 8.29 -17.69 -6.38
N GLY A 165 8.82 -17.23 -7.51
CA GLY A 165 8.38 -17.65 -8.84
C GLY A 165 7.12 -16.97 -9.40
N LEU A 166 6.41 -16.12 -8.64
CA LEU A 166 5.22 -15.38 -9.11
C LEU A 166 5.58 -13.92 -9.46
N PRO A 167 5.71 -13.52 -10.74
CA PRO A 167 6.20 -12.19 -11.11
C PRO A 167 5.10 -11.12 -10.98
N CYS A 168 4.81 -10.68 -9.76
CA CYS A 168 3.93 -9.54 -9.50
C CYS A 168 4.51 -8.23 -10.07
N LEU A 169 3.62 -7.38 -10.59
CA LEU A 169 3.92 -6.00 -10.96
C LEU A 169 3.87 -5.13 -9.70
N TYR A 170 5.02 -4.64 -9.26
CA TYR A 170 5.16 -3.67 -8.17
C TYR A 170 5.31 -2.26 -8.71
N LEU A 171 4.46 -1.35 -8.25
CA LEU A 171 4.47 0.07 -8.57
C LEU A 171 4.41 0.90 -7.27
N GLY A 172 4.96 2.11 -7.29
CA GLY A 172 4.88 3.07 -6.18
C GLY A 172 4.25 4.38 -6.61
N THR A 173 3.51 5.05 -5.73
CA THR A 173 2.96 6.39 -5.97
C THR A 173 4.03 7.49 -6.13
N SER A 174 5.29 7.18 -5.84
CA SER A 174 6.44 8.06 -5.99
C SER A 174 7.73 7.32 -6.35
N LEU A 175 8.68 8.01 -6.97
CA LEU A 175 10.04 7.48 -7.15
C LEU A 175 10.75 7.28 -5.80
N TYR A 176 10.48 8.14 -4.81
CA TYR A 176 11.04 8.02 -3.46
C TYR A 176 10.60 6.74 -2.75
N ILE A 177 9.31 6.36 -2.84
CA ILE A 177 8.83 5.15 -2.19
C ILE A 177 9.37 3.88 -2.86
N CYS A 178 9.49 3.87 -4.19
CA CYS A 178 10.16 2.79 -4.91
C CYS A 178 11.62 2.62 -4.46
N TRP A 179 12.37 3.73 -4.35
CA TRP A 179 13.76 3.73 -3.89
C TRP A 179 13.90 3.24 -2.43
N ARG A 180 13.01 3.65 -1.52
CA ARG A 180 12.93 3.12 -0.15
C ARG A 180 12.62 1.62 -0.14
N GLU A 181 11.65 1.15 -0.93
CA GLU A 181 11.28 -0.28 -0.99
C GLU A 181 12.40 -1.16 -1.56
N MET A 182 13.31 -0.61 -2.38
CA MET A 182 14.54 -1.28 -2.82
C MET A 182 15.69 -1.28 -1.78
N ASP A 183 15.45 -0.78 -0.56
CA ASP A 183 16.47 -0.59 0.50
C ASP A 183 17.58 0.42 0.12
N LYS A 184 17.18 1.53 -0.54
CA LYS A 184 18.01 2.72 -0.85
C LYS A 184 19.30 2.43 -1.67
N PRO A 185 19.21 1.74 -2.82
CA PRO A 185 20.38 1.49 -3.67
C PRO A 185 20.94 2.79 -4.29
N ASP A 186 22.23 2.75 -4.66
CA ASP A 186 22.89 3.81 -5.41
C ASP A 186 22.16 4.15 -6.72
N PHE A 187 22.11 5.44 -7.07
CA PHE A 187 21.35 5.95 -8.21
C PHE A 187 21.99 5.66 -9.58
N ASP A 188 23.25 5.23 -9.64
CA ASP A 188 24.02 4.97 -10.86
C ASP A 188 23.39 3.89 -11.76
N LYS A 189 22.85 2.84 -11.14
CA LYS A 189 22.30 1.64 -11.80
C LYS A 189 20.77 1.58 -11.80
N LEU A 190 20.10 2.70 -11.54
CA LEU A 190 18.64 2.74 -11.46
C LEU A 190 18.01 3.20 -12.78
N TYR A 191 17.03 2.44 -13.23
CA TYR A 191 16.16 2.75 -14.36
C TYR A 191 14.76 3.01 -13.84
N ILE A 192 14.11 4.04 -14.37
CA ILE A 192 12.78 4.50 -13.94
C ILE A 192 11.79 4.50 -15.10
N SER A 193 10.52 4.30 -14.78
CA SER A 193 9.41 4.41 -15.72
C SER A 193 8.13 4.87 -15.00
N SER A 194 7.30 5.60 -15.71
CA SER A 194 5.99 6.09 -15.28
C SER A 194 4.88 5.25 -15.94
N PHE A 195 3.86 4.90 -15.17
CA PHE A 195 2.75 4.00 -15.52
C PHE A 195 1.42 4.72 -15.33
N ILE A 196 0.56 4.65 -16.36
CA ILE A 196 -0.83 5.12 -16.33
C ILE A 196 -1.76 4.00 -16.82
N THR A 197 -3.00 4.00 -16.35
CA THR A 197 -4.12 3.27 -16.98
C THR A 197 -5.02 4.27 -17.72
N ASP A 198 -5.74 3.78 -18.73
CA ASP A 198 -6.81 4.54 -19.36
C ASP A 198 -7.97 4.80 -18.37
N LYS A 199 -8.77 5.83 -18.65
CA LYS A 199 -9.67 6.46 -17.68
C LYS A 199 -10.95 5.69 -17.33
N GLU A 200 -11.20 4.55 -17.96
CA GLU A 200 -12.53 3.89 -17.96
C GLU A 200 -12.57 2.51 -17.29
N ASP A 201 -11.44 2.00 -16.76
CA ASP A 201 -11.42 0.72 -16.03
C ASP A 201 -11.84 0.85 -14.55
N ASP A 202 -13.09 1.27 -14.34
CA ASP A 202 -13.73 1.29 -13.02
C ASP A 202 -14.10 -0.11 -12.50
N LYS A 203 -13.91 -1.15 -13.33
CA LYS A 203 -14.21 -2.55 -12.96
C LYS A 203 -13.04 -3.20 -12.22
N SER A 204 -11.80 -2.83 -12.52
CA SER A 204 -10.60 -3.36 -11.90
C SER A 204 -10.39 -2.78 -10.50
N LEU A 205 -10.62 -3.60 -9.46
CA LEU A 205 -10.53 -3.14 -8.09
C LEU A 205 -9.18 -3.44 -7.43
N LEU A 206 -8.66 -2.48 -6.68
CA LEU A 206 -7.58 -2.64 -5.72
C LEU A 206 -8.15 -2.81 -4.31
N LEU A 207 -7.65 -3.78 -3.57
CA LEU A 207 -7.88 -3.87 -2.13
C LEU A 207 -7.09 -2.75 -1.43
N ASN A 208 -7.79 -1.74 -0.91
CA ASN A 208 -7.12 -0.59 -0.28
C ASN A 208 -6.77 -0.90 1.18
N LEU A 209 -5.49 -1.21 1.42
CA LEU A 209 -4.88 -1.28 2.76
C LEU A 209 -4.01 -0.03 3.04
N SER A 210 -4.28 1.08 2.34
CA SER A 210 -3.49 2.32 2.37
C SER A 210 -4.27 3.56 2.82
N ALA A 211 -5.57 3.42 3.12
CA ALA A 211 -6.44 4.52 3.55
C ALA A 211 -5.85 5.31 4.72
N ASP A 212 -5.91 6.64 4.62
CA ASP A 212 -4.96 7.49 5.32
C ASP A 212 -5.24 7.65 6.82
N PHE A 213 -6.51 7.57 7.22
CA PHE A 213 -6.96 7.50 8.62
C PHE A 213 -6.60 6.17 9.34
N LEU A 214 -6.03 5.18 8.65
CA LEU A 214 -5.43 3.99 9.29
C LEU A 214 -4.04 4.26 9.88
N TYR A 215 -3.45 5.41 9.54
CA TYR A 215 -2.06 5.76 9.87
C TYR A 215 -1.92 7.17 10.48
N LYS A 216 -2.79 8.11 10.09
CA LYS A 216 -2.77 9.52 10.55
C LYS A 216 -3.58 9.73 11.83
N THR A 217 -3.03 10.52 12.75
CA THR A 217 -3.74 11.05 13.93
C THR A 217 -4.01 12.54 13.75
N ARG A 218 -5.23 13.03 14.02
CA ARG A 218 -5.63 14.45 13.88
C ARG A 218 -4.78 15.45 14.68
N LEU A 219 -4.00 15.00 15.66
CA LEU A 219 -3.04 15.85 16.38
C LEU A 219 -2.04 16.54 15.44
N PHE A 220 -1.64 15.87 14.35
CA PHE A 220 -0.74 16.45 13.34
C PHE A 220 -1.43 17.43 12.37
N LEU A 221 -2.77 17.47 12.33
CA LEU A 221 -3.57 18.37 11.49
C LEU A 221 -3.76 19.78 12.09
N LYS A 222 -3.15 20.10 13.24
CA LYS A 222 -3.24 21.43 13.90
C LYS A 222 -2.51 22.59 13.19
N ARG A 223 -2.16 22.46 11.90
CA ARG A 223 -1.74 23.62 11.07
C ARG A 223 -2.99 24.39 10.62
N LYS A 224 -3.11 25.68 11.00
CA LYS A 224 -4.29 26.53 10.69
C LYS A 224 -4.74 26.51 9.22
N ASN A 225 -3.80 26.29 8.28
CA ASN A 225 -4.03 26.33 6.84
C ASN A 225 -3.86 24.95 6.17
N ALA A 226 -3.97 23.84 6.92
CA ALA A 226 -3.93 22.51 6.30
C ALA A 226 -5.10 22.33 5.33
N PRO A 227 -4.88 21.86 4.08
CA PRO A 227 -5.99 21.56 3.18
C PRO A 227 -6.88 20.46 3.79
N LYS A 228 -8.20 20.62 3.64
CA LYS A 228 -9.18 19.62 4.12
C LYS A 228 -8.90 18.27 3.45
N PRO A 229 -9.02 17.12 4.15
CA PRO A 229 -8.88 15.81 3.54
C PRO A 229 -9.76 15.66 2.29
N ILE A 230 -9.13 15.29 1.17
CA ILE A 230 -9.76 15.28 -0.16
C ILE A 230 -10.59 14.00 -0.37
N GLU A 231 -10.20 12.87 0.23
CA GLU A 231 -11.06 11.67 0.30
C GLU A 231 -11.96 11.72 1.55
N LYS A 232 -13.29 11.78 1.34
CA LYS A 232 -14.27 11.60 2.41
C LYS A 232 -14.83 10.18 2.38
N TYR A 233 -14.24 9.29 3.16
CA TYR A 233 -14.70 7.90 3.29
C TYR A 233 -16.13 7.81 3.85
N SER A 234 -16.92 6.85 3.35
CA SER A 234 -18.28 6.62 3.87
C SER A 234 -18.25 6.01 5.27
N THR A 235 -19.31 6.22 6.07
CA THR A 235 -19.47 5.54 7.37
C THR A 235 -19.40 4.00 7.20
N SER A 236 -19.91 3.46 6.09
CA SER A 236 -19.87 2.01 5.80
C SER A 236 -18.43 1.51 5.58
N THR A 237 -17.64 2.26 4.81
CA THR A 237 -16.23 1.99 4.51
C THR A 237 -15.40 2.04 5.80
N MET A 238 -15.52 3.11 6.60
CA MET A 238 -14.82 3.22 7.89
C MET A 238 -15.17 2.09 8.87
N LEU A 239 -16.46 1.71 8.97
CA LEU A 239 -16.92 0.57 9.77
C LEU A 239 -16.50 -0.80 9.19
N SER A 240 -16.01 -0.84 7.95
CA SER A 240 -15.46 -2.05 7.32
C SER A 240 -13.96 -2.16 7.58
N TYR A 241 -13.22 -1.05 7.60
CA TYR A 241 -11.85 -1.00 8.10
C TYR A 241 -11.72 -1.40 9.58
N LEU A 242 -12.64 -0.96 10.46
CA LEU A 242 -12.69 -1.46 11.84
C LEU A 242 -12.96 -2.98 11.91
N ALA A 243 -13.80 -3.51 11.02
CA ALA A 243 -14.11 -4.93 10.99
C ALA A 243 -12.93 -5.78 10.49
N LEU A 244 -12.17 -5.26 9.52
CA LEU A 244 -11.01 -5.92 8.90
C LEU A 244 -9.69 -5.66 9.63
N TRP A 245 -9.69 -4.98 10.78
CA TRP A 245 -8.46 -4.61 11.49
C TRP A 245 -7.51 -5.79 11.76
N PRO A 246 -7.95 -7.02 12.10
CA PRO A 246 -7.04 -8.17 12.23
C PRO A 246 -6.26 -8.48 10.94
N LEU A 247 -6.91 -8.42 9.77
CA LEU A 247 -6.25 -8.64 8.47
C LEU A 247 -5.27 -7.50 8.16
N ILE A 248 -5.67 -6.25 8.40
CA ILE A 248 -4.79 -5.07 8.22
C ILE A 248 -3.55 -5.17 9.11
N LEU A 249 -3.75 -5.54 10.38
CA LEU A 249 -2.72 -5.70 11.40
C LEU A 249 -1.73 -6.81 11.01
N ALA A 250 -2.23 -8.00 10.65
CA ALA A 250 -1.43 -9.12 10.17
C ALA A 250 -0.61 -8.76 8.92
N CYS A 251 -1.13 -7.91 8.04
CA CYS A 251 -0.42 -7.46 6.84
C CYS A 251 0.59 -6.30 7.07
N ASN A 252 0.66 -5.73 8.27
CA ASN A 252 1.50 -4.57 8.61
C ASN A 252 2.67 -4.88 9.56
N TYR A 253 3.02 -6.16 9.74
CA TYR A 253 4.23 -6.56 10.47
C TYR A 253 5.52 -6.16 9.74
N LEU A 254 6.50 -5.67 10.50
CA LEU A 254 7.86 -5.34 10.06
C LEU A 254 8.74 -6.59 10.06
N LYS A 255 9.50 -6.81 8.98
CA LYS A 255 10.47 -7.93 8.88
C LYS A 255 11.50 -7.85 10.01
N LYS A 256 11.54 -8.86 10.89
CA LYS A 256 12.48 -8.92 12.03
C LYS A 256 13.92 -9.22 11.59
N HIS A 257 14.07 -9.95 10.49
CA HIS A 257 15.35 -10.38 9.93
C HIS A 257 15.41 -9.93 8.46
N ASN A 258 16.38 -9.08 8.11
CA ASN A 258 16.42 -8.42 6.80
C ASN A 258 16.78 -9.35 5.64
N ASP A 259 17.69 -10.29 5.90
CA ASP A 259 18.37 -11.11 4.89
C ASP A 259 17.93 -12.58 4.93
N ALA A 260 16.92 -12.90 5.73
CA ALA A 260 16.39 -14.24 5.88
C ALA A 260 15.72 -14.74 4.59
N SER A 261 15.92 -16.02 4.28
CA SER A 261 15.25 -16.72 3.17
C SER A 261 13.75 -16.91 3.41
N PHE A 262 13.34 -16.99 4.68
CA PHE A 262 11.96 -17.06 5.14
C PHE A 262 11.64 -15.88 6.06
N ILE A 263 10.49 -15.23 5.83
CA ILE A 263 10.01 -14.08 6.59
C ILE A 263 8.60 -14.41 7.06
N GLN A 264 8.47 -14.83 8.32
CA GLN A 264 7.19 -15.20 8.94
C GLN A 264 6.15 -14.06 8.85
N GLU A 265 6.60 -12.81 8.90
CA GLU A 265 5.75 -11.61 8.82
C GLU A 265 5.09 -11.43 7.45
N TYR A 266 5.46 -12.24 6.45
CA TYR A 266 4.89 -12.24 5.10
C TYR A 266 3.90 -13.40 4.86
N ILE A 267 3.61 -14.27 5.83
CA ILE A 267 2.66 -15.40 5.64
C ILE A 267 1.28 -14.89 5.21
N ILE A 268 0.61 -14.09 6.04
CA ILE A 268 -0.74 -13.59 5.77
C ILE A 268 -0.78 -12.67 4.53
N PRO A 269 0.14 -11.71 4.35
CA PRO A 269 0.33 -11.03 3.06
C PRO A 269 0.42 -11.92 1.82
N ASN A 270 1.17 -13.03 1.86
CA ASN A 270 1.30 -13.92 0.70
C ASN A 270 0.09 -14.83 0.49
N LEU A 271 -0.62 -15.24 1.56
CA LEU A 271 -1.92 -15.92 1.43
C LEU A 271 -2.97 -14.97 0.82
N LEU A 272 -2.99 -13.70 1.25
CA LEU A 272 -3.85 -12.66 0.68
C LEU A 272 -3.56 -12.41 -0.81
N MET A 273 -2.28 -12.38 -1.20
CA MET A 273 -1.92 -12.24 -2.61
C MET A 273 -2.35 -13.47 -3.45
N GLN A 274 -2.14 -14.68 -2.93
CA GLN A 274 -2.59 -15.91 -3.62
C GLN A 274 -4.12 -15.93 -3.82
N TRP A 275 -4.89 -15.48 -2.82
CA TRP A 275 -6.34 -15.32 -2.93
C TRP A 275 -6.76 -14.27 -3.96
N ILE A 276 -5.99 -13.18 -4.11
CA ILE A 276 -6.22 -12.16 -5.16
C ILE A 276 -5.83 -12.67 -6.55
N SER A 277 -4.82 -13.53 -6.67
CA SER A 277 -4.41 -14.10 -7.97
C SER A 277 -5.36 -15.15 -8.55
N ARG A 278 -6.32 -15.67 -7.78
CA ARG A 278 -7.29 -16.69 -8.21
C ARG A 278 -8.62 -16.07 -8.65
N ASP A 279 -9.22 -16.62 -9.70
CA ASP A 279 -10.50 -16.15 -10.26
C ASP A 279 -11.73 -16.38 -9.36
N ILE A 280 -11.53 -16.96 -8.17
CA ILE A 280 -12.56 -17.15 -7.12
C ILE A 280 -12.97 -15.80 -6.49
N ASN A 281 -12.21 -14.70 -6.70
CA ASN A 281 -12.64 -13.38 -6.22
C ASN A 281 -13.76 -12.77 -7.10
N ASN A 282 -15.02 -13.06 -6.71
CA ASN A 282 -16.30 -12.49 -7.20
C ASN A 282 -16.46 -10.96 -6.99
N ASN A 283 -15.34 -10.23 -6.93
CA ASN A 283 -15.19 -8.80 -6.71
C ASN A 283 -14.32 -8.14 -7.79
N ASN A 284 -13.73 -8.89 -8.72
CA ASN A 284 -12.70 -8.44 -9.66
C ASN A 284 -11.55 -7.65 -8.98
N ILE A 285 -11.01 -8.21 -7.89
CA ILE A 285 -9.85 -7.62 -7.23
C ILE A 285 -8.61 -8.06 -8.01
N ILE A 286 -7.84 -7.09 -8.51
CA ILE A 286 -6.65 -7.31 -9.34
C ILE A 286 -5.34 -6.92 -8.65
N GLY A 287 -5.39 -6.45 -7.41
CA GLY A 287 -4.19 -6.04 -6.68
C GLY A 287 -4.48 -5.46 -5.29
N ILE A 288 -3.42 -4.99 -4.63
CA ILE A 288 -3.47 -4.36 -3.30
C ILE A 288 -2.79 -2.99 -3.39
N ALA A 289 -3.46 -1.95 -2.90
CA ALA A 289 -2.82 -0.68 -2.56
C ALA A 289 -2.45 -0.69 -1.07
N TYR A 290 -1.17 -0.61 -0.72
CA TYR A 290 -0.70 -0.68 0.67
C TYR A 290 0.28 0.45 1.00
N ARG A 291 0.21 0.99 2.22
CA ARG A 291 1.21 1.97 2.68
C ARG A 291 2.54 1.26 2.92
N SER A 292 3.65 1.88 2.51
CA SER A 292 4.98 1.34 2.81
C SER A 292 5.22 1.29 4.33
N THR A 293 5.71 0.14 4.80
CA THR A 293 6.19 0.00 6.18
C THR A 293 7.63 0.49 6.37
N LYS A 294 8.29 0.97 5.30
CA LYS A 294 9.61 1.61 5.36
C LYS A 294 9.52 3.14 5.52
N LEU A 295 8.32 3.68 5.69
CA LEU A 295 8.09 5.05 6.14
C LEU A 295 7.72 5.06 7.63
N PRO A 296 8.07 6.14 8.36
CA PRO A 296 7.55 6.34 9.71
C PRO A 296 6.02 6.36 9.73
N ALA A 297 5.44 5.89 10.84
CA ALA A 297 3.99 5.87 11.04
C ALA A 297 3.33 7.25 10.84
N ASN A 298 4.03 8.33 11.20
CA ASN A 298 3.50 9.70 11.20
C ASN A 298 3.59 10.42 9.84
N THR A 299 4.32 9.89 8.84
CA THR A 299 4.66 10.66 7.63
C THR A 299 3.48 10.74 6.66
N ASP A 300 2.77 11.87 6.65
CA ASP A 300 1.68 12.12 5.70
C ASP A 300 2.23 12.29 4.28
N SER A 301 1.86 11.36 3.39
CA SER A 301 1.59 11.66 1.99
C SER A 301 0.83 10.50 1.33
N ARG A 302 0.07 10.80 0.27
CA ARG A 302 -0.36 9.77 -0.72
C ARG A 302 0.83 9.21 -1.51
N LYS A 303 1.98 9.89 -1.51
CA LYS A 303 3.24 9.51 -2.16
C LYS A 303 3.99 8.36 -1.44
N GLY A 304 3.46 7.87 -0.32
CA GLY A 304 3.98 6.74 0.46
C GLY A 304 3.27 5.40 0.27
N ILE A 305 2.49 5.26 -0.80
CA ILE A 305 1.66 4.10 -1.12
C ILE A 305 2.31 3.29 -2.25
N ASN A 306 2.31 1.96 -2.13
CA ASN A 306 2.66 1.03 -3.19
C ASN A 306 1.39 0.34 -3.72
N VAL A 307 1.40 -0.03 -5.00
CA VAL A 307 0.40 -0.88 -5.61
C VAL A 307 1.08 -2.14 -6.13
N VAL A 308 0.52 -3.30 -5.82
CA VAL A 308 1.02 -4.62 -6.27
C VAL A 308 -0.10 -5.40 -6.95
N LEU A 309 0.17 -5.89 -8.16
CA LEU A 309 -0.78 -6.66 -8.96
C LEU A 309 -0.14 -8.02 -9.32
N PRO A 310 -0.77 -9.16 -9.00
CA PRO A 310 -0.29 -10.46 -9.44
C PRO A 310 -0.64 -10.68 -10.92
N PRO A 311 0.16 -11.47 -11.65
CA PRO A 311 -0.20 -11.89 -12.99
C PRO A 311 -1.37 -12.89 -12.94
N LYS A 312 -2.59 -12.43 -13.24
CA LYS A 312 -3.73 -13.32 -13.52
C LYS A 312 -3.53 -13.93 -14.92
N ALA A 313 -2.92 -15.11 -14.95
CA ALA A 313 -2.59 -15.86 -16.17
C ALA A 313 -2.70 -17.36 -15.90
N ARG A 314 -3.30 -18.10 -16.83
CA ARG A 314 -3.36 -19.57 -16.79
C ARG A 314 -2.05 -20.17 -17.29
N TYR A 315 -1.91 -21.49 -17.21
CA TYR A 315 -0.70 -22.17 -17.64
C TYR A 315 -0.45 -22.07 -19.16
N GLU A 316 -1.53 -22.00 -19.94
CA GLU A 316 -1.51 -21.80 -21.39
C GLU A 316 -0.97 -20.41 -21.74
N ASP A 317 -1.47 -19.39 -21.05
CA ASP A 317 -1.05 -17.99 -21.22
C ASP A 317 0.44 -17.84 -20.83
N ILE A 318 0.87 -18.52 -19.76
CA ILE A 318 2.27 -18.62 -19.30
C ILE A 318 3.21 -19.30 -20.32
N LYS A 319 2.68 -20.14 -21.22
CA LYS A 319 3.45 -20.78 -22.30
C LYS A 319 3.43 -19.98 -23.60
N GLY A 320 2.39 -19.19 -23.85
CA GLY A 320 2.23 -18.39 -25.06
C GLY A 320 2.91 -17.01 -25.02
N TYR A 321 3.10 -16.44 -23.82
CA TYR A 321 3.58 -15.06 -23.65
C TYR A 321 4.74 -14.95 -22.64
N ASP A 322 5.64 -13.99 -22.85
CA ASP A 322 6.64 -13.59 -21.84
C ASP A 322 6.01 -12.88 -20.62
N PHE A 323 4.91 -12.16 -20.85
CA PHE A 323 4.28 -11.27 -19.88
C PHE A 323 2.77 -11.56 -19.75
N CYS A 324 2.17 -11.19 -18.61
CA CYS A 324 0.75 -11.37 -18.35
C CYS A 324 -0.09 -10.46 -19.28
N PRO A 325 -0.92 -11.01 -20.18
CA PRO A 325 -1.72 -10.18 -21.11
C PRO A 325 -2.67 -9.24 -20.35
N VAL A 326 -3.33 -9.72 -19.29
CA VAL A 326 -4.27 -8.97 -18.46
C VAL A 326 -3.64 -7.78 -17.72
N LEU A 327 -2.33 -7.81 -17.46
CA LEU A 327 -1.61 -6.65 -16.92
C LEU A 327 -1.03 -5.77 -18.03
N SER A 328 -0.71 -6.34 -19.20
CA SER A 328 -0.16 -5.59 -20.34
C SER A 328 -1.21 -4.68 -20.97
N ASP A 329 -2.44 -5.17 -21.08
CA ASP A 329 -3.67 -4.46 -21.49
C ASP A 329 -4.01 -3.25 -20.60
N LYS A 330 -3.61 -3.29 -19.32
CA LYS A 330 -4.03 -2.30 -18.31
C LYS A 330 -3.13 -1.09 -18.13
N PHE A 331 -1.92 -1.12 -18.70
CA PHE A 331 -0.94 -0.07 -18.44
C PHE A 331 -0.25 0.39 -19.72
N LYS A 332 -0.37 1.68 -20.00
CA LYS A 332 0.54 2.43 -20.87
C LYS A 332 1.62 3.04 -19.99
N PHE A 333 2.87 2.91 -20.40
CA PHE A 333 4.01 3.34 -19.59
C PHE A 333 5.17 3.84 -20.44
N THR A 334 6.04 4.62 -19.82
CA THR A 334 7.22 5.18 -20.49
C THR A 334 8.29 4.11 -20.67
N PRO A 335 9.16 4.20 -21.70
CA PRO A 335 10.38 3.39 -21.74
C PRO A 335 11.23 3.62 -20.47
N PRO A 336 12.07 2.65 -20.07
CA PRO A 336 13.01 2.83 -18.97
C PRO A 336 14.04 3.90 -19.30
N VAL A 337 14.23 4.86 -18.40
CA VAL A 337 15.30 5.87 -18.50
C VAL A 337 16.24 5.75 -17.29
N SER A 338 17.54 5.88 -17.52
CA SER A 338 18.53 5.92 -16.45
C SER A 338 18.32 7.15 -15.57
N TRP A 339 18.31 6.95 -14.26
CA TRP A 339 18.13 8.00 -13.25
C TRP A 339 19.15 9.12 -13.41
N GLN A 340 20.42 8.77 -13.66
CA GLN A 340 21.50 9.75 -13.84
C GLN A 340 21.30 10.58 -15.10
N VAL A 341 20.93 9.93 -16.22
CA VAL A 341 20.69 10.63 -17.49
C VAL A 341 19.54 11.63 -17.35
N LEU A 342 18.40 11.22 -16.80
CA LEU A 342 17.27 12.15 -16.59
C LEU A 342 17.63 13.26 -15.57
N LYS A 343 18.49 12.98 -14.59
CA LYS A 343 19.01 13.99 -13.63
C LYS A 343 19.99 15.00 -14.25
N THR A 344 20.65 14.69 -15.38
CA THR A 344 21.48 15.67 -16.10
C THR A 344 20.68 16.68 -16.93
N LEU A 345 19.36 16.50 -17.07
CA LEU A 345 18.51 17.45 -17.78
C LEU A 345 18.14 18.64 -16.87
N GLU A 346 18.56 19.84 -17.26
CA GLU A 346 18.08 21.11 -16.67
C GLU A 346 16.67 21.48 -17.18
N TYR A 347 15.77 20.49 -17.21
CA TYR A 347 14.40 20.65 -17.68
C TYR A 347 13.59 21.56 -16.75
N VAL A 348 12.89 22.54 -17.32
CA VAL A 348 12.02 23.48 -16.61
C VAL A 348 10.57 22.99 -16.74
N PRO A 349 9.96 22.41 -15.68
CA PRO A 349 8.64 21.80 -15.80
C PRO A 349 7.53 22.83 -15.95
N LEU A 350 6.54 22.55 -16.80
CA LEU A 350 5.41 23.46 -17.07
C LEU A 350 4.54 23.70 -15.83
N ARG A 351 4.52 22.75 -14.89
CA ARG A 351 3.59 22.71 -13.76
C ARG A 351 4.18 23.06 -12.39
N GLN A 352 5.45 23.48 -12.30
CA GLN A 352 6.06 23.89 -11.02
C GLN A 352 6.16 25.41 -10.89
N SER A 353 5.28 26.01 -10.08
CA SER A 353 5.40 27.43 -9.71
C SER A 353 6.68 27.70 -8.93
N PHE A 354 7.34 28.83 -9.21
CA PHE A 354 8.44 29.33 -8.38
C PHE A 354 8.00 29.56 -6.92
N SER A 355 6.77 30.09 -6.72
CA SER A 355 6.23 30.33 -5.38
C SER A 355 6.02 29.05 -4.56
N ASP A 356 5.74 27.90 -5.18
CA ASP A 356 5.70 26.60 -4.48
C ASP A 356 7.08 26.26 -3.89
N ARG A 357 8.16 26.54 -4.64
CA ARG A 357 9.54 26.26 -4.23
C ARG A 357 10.00 27.22 -3.14
N GLU A 358 9.64 28.49 -3.24
CA GLU A 358 9.96 29.52 -2.24
C GLU A 358 9.27 29.23 -0.90
N ASN A 359 7.96 29.01 -0.91
CA ASN A 359 7.18 28.68 0.30
C ASN A 359 7.72 27.42 1.03
N LEU A 360 8.06 26.37 0.30
CA LEU A 360 8.64 25.15 0.90
C LEU A 360 10.08 25.36 1.41
N SER A 361 10.85 26.22 0.76
CA SER A 361 12.19 26.60 1.21
C SER A 361 12.14 27.44 2.49
N GLU A 362 11.15 28.31 2.63
CA GLU A 362 10.89 29.04 3.87
C GLU A 362 10.41 28.14 5.00
N GLU A 363 9.56 27.14 4.73
CA GLU A 363 9.18 26.17 5.75
C GLU A 363 10.41 25.43 6.30
N LEU A 364 11.34 25.00 5.43
CA LEU A 364 12.59 24.36 5.85
C LEU A 364 13.49 25.28 6.68
N ARG A 365 13.70 26.53 6.23
CA ARG A 365 14.46 27.54 7.00
C ARG A 365 13.85 27.71 8.40
N ARG A 366 12.52 27.83 8.49
CA ARG A 366 11.81 27.98 9.77
C ARG A 366 11.87 26.72 10.65
N LYS A 367 11.77 25.51 10.08
CA LYS A 367 11.96 24.26 10.84
C LYS A 367 13.35 24.20 11.47
N LYS A 368 14.40 24.57 10.72
CA LYS A 368 15.76 24.70 11.25
C LYS A 368 15.85 25.75 12.36
N SER A 369 15.28 26.94 12.17
CA SER A 369 15.25 28.02 13.18
C SER A 369 14.49 27.69 14.48
N TRP A 370 13.74 26.58 14.52
CA TRP A 370 13.03 26.10 15.71
C TRP A 370 13.59 24.79 16.26
N GLU A 371 14.67 24.25 15.69
CA GLU A 371 15.29 22.95 16.05
C GLU A 371 14.35 21.73 15.93
N ILE A 372 13.22 21.86 15.21
CA ILE A 372 12.21 20.80 15.00
C ILE A 372 12.53 19.94 13.76
N MET A 373 13.67 20.16 13.11
CA MET A 373 14.06 19.39 11.92
C MET A 373 14.54 18.00 12.32
N GLY A 374 13.82 16.96 11.88
CA GLY A 374 14.16 15.57 12.12
C GLY A 374 15.17 15.03 11.09
N ASN A 375 15.16 13.72 10.92
CA ASN A 375 15.87 13.09 9.80
C ASN A 375 15.26 13.57 8.47
N ILE A 376 16.08 14.16 7.59
CA ILE A 376 15.64 14.72 6.30
C ILE A 376 14.90 13.69 5.45
N ASP A 377 15.32 12.43 5.53
CA ASP A 377 14.69 11.27 4.88
C ASP A 377 13.19 11.14 5.23
N ASP A 378 12.85 11.37 6.50
CA ASP A 378 11.49 11.22 6.99
C ASP A 378 10.65 12.49 6.74
N GLU A 379 11.30 13.61 6.42
CA GLU A 379 10.70 14.87 6.03
C GLU A 379 10.54 15.08 4.52
N ILE A 380 11.27 14.36 3.66
CA ILE A 380 11.24 14.47 2.18
C ILE A 380 9.82 14.53 1.63
N LEU A 381 8.91 13.71 2.16
CA LEU A 381 7.51 13.64 1.70
C LEU A 381 6.69 14.89 2.06
N SER A 382 7.08 15.66 3.08
CA SER A 382 6.45 16.96 3.42
C SER A 382 6.93 18.11 2.53
N ILE A 383 8.12 17.99 1.94
CA ILE A 383 8.75 19.00 1.07
C ILE A 383 8.84 18.55 -0.39
N TYR A 384 8.05 17.54 -0.78
CA TYR A 384 8.37 16.67 -1.92
C TYR A 384 8.67 17.40 -3.23
N LYS A 385 7.96 18.50 -3.52
CA LYS A 385 8.16 19.36 -4.70
C LYS A 385 9.58 19.94 -4.85
N LEU A 386 10.35 20.07 -3.76
CA LEU A 386 11.75 20.53 -3.81
C LEU A 386 12.73 19.44 -4.24
N SER A 387 12.35 18.17 -4.08
CA SER A 387 13.26 17.04 -4.28
C SER A 387 13.48 16.71 -5.75
N ASP A 388 14.66 16.16 -6.09
CA ASP A 388 14.91 15.64 -7.43
C ASP A 388 13.93 14.53 -7.82
N PHE A 389 13.45 13.73 -6.86
CA PHE A 389 12.41 12.72 -7.11
C PHE A 389 11.17 13.33 -7.78
N TYR A 390 10.68 14.47 -7.30
CA TYR A 390 9.55 15.16 -7.93
C TYR A 390 9.89 15.76 -9.30
N LYS A 391 11.09 16.34 -9.47
CA LYS A 391 11.52 16.86 -10.78
C LYS A 391 11.56 15.75 -11.83
N LEU A 392 12.10 14.59 -11.47
CA LEU A 392 12.21 13.42 -12.34
C LEU A 392 10.83 12.81 -12.65
N GLU A 393 9.90 12.79 -11.69
CA GLU A 393 8.51 12.40 -11.93
C GLU A 393 7.83 13.31 -12.97
N VAL A 394 7.91 14.63 -12.81
CA VAL A 394 7.25 15.57 -13.73
C VAL A 394 7.95 15.65 -15.09
N CYS A 395 9.29 15.64 -15.12
CA CYS A 395 10.05 15.60 -16.37
C CYS A 395 9.70 14.35 -17.18
N MET A 396 9.63 13.18 -16.54
CA MET A 396 9.21 11.93 -17.18
C MET A 396 7.76 11.98 -17.69
N ASP A 397 6.83 12.59 -16.96
CA ASP A 397 5.43 12.78 -17.36
C ASP A 397 5.25 13.78 -18.52
N GLU A 398 6.10 14.81 -18.59
CA GLU A 398 6.00 15.89 -19.59
C GLU A 398 6.82 15.62 -20.87
N ILE A 399 7.80 14.70 -20.90
CA ILE A 399 8.65 14.45 -22.09
C ILE A 399 8.65 13.02 -22.67
N LEU A 400 8.18 11.98 -21.96
CA LEU A 400 8.25 10.60 -22.46
C LEU A 400 6.90 10.07 -22.97
N VAL A 401 6.95 9.26 -24.02
CA VAL A 401 5.76 8.65 -24.63
C VAL A 401 5.28 7.46 -23.79
N TYR A 402 4.09 7.61 -23.20
CA TYR A 402 3.30 6.51 -22.64
C TYR A 402 2.74 5.65 -23.77
N ASP A 403 3.10 4.37 -23.80
CA ASP A 403 2.58 3.39 -24.76
C ASP A 403 2.52 1.99 -24.12
N GLU A 404 1.88 1.03 -24.78
CA GLU A 404 1.77 -0.37 -24.34
C GLU A 404 3.15 -1.07 -24.28
N ILE A 405 3.25 -2.21 -23.59
CA ILE A 405 4.50 -2.97 -23.44
C ILE A 405 5.18 -3.39 -24.77
N PHE A 406 4.38 -3.51 -25.84
CA PHE A 406 4.83 -3.82 -27.21
C PHE A 406 4.88 -2.60 -28.13
N GLY A 407 4.50 -1.42 -27.64
CA GLY A 407 4.49 -0.15 -28.36
C GLY A 407 5.87 0.49 -28.53
N GLY A 408 5.91 1.60 -29.29
CA GLY A 408 7.10 2.22 -29.90
C GLY A 408 8.02 2.99 -28.95
#